data_AF-A0A967MHC6-F1
#
_entry.id   AF-A0A967MHC6-F1
#
_cell.length_a   1.000
_cell.length_b   1.000
_cell.length_c   1.000
_cell.angle_alpha   90.00
_cell.angle_beta   90.00
_cell.angle_gamma   90.00
#
_symmetry.space_group_name_H-M   'P 1'
#
loop_
_entity.id
_entity.type
_entity.pdbx_description
1 polymer ?
#
loop_
_entity_poly.entity_id
_entity_poly.type
_entity_poly.pdbx_seq_one_letter_code
_entity_poly.pdbx_strand_id
1 'polypeptide(L)'
;ASETAATHLSQEAVRLLASTYAELVEGQTRELGLDFDLDHTITDYEQVIGQKTASLIRTSARLGAMAADADPSVVDAVTAW
;
A
#
# COMPACT_ATOMS: atom_id res chain seq x y z
N ALA A 1 0.06 -6.84 29.12
CA ALA A 1 -0.99 -6.86 28.09
C ALA A 1 -0.82 -5.74 27.06
N SER A 2 -0.79 -4.46 27.48
CA SER A 2 -0.67 -3.31 26.56
C SER A 2 0.65 -3.25 25.78
N GLU A 3 1.77 -3.60 26.41
CA GLU A 3 3.11 -3.51 25.79
C GLU A 3 3.32 -4.57 24.69
N THR A 4 2.80 -5.79 24.90
CA THR A 4 2.87 -6.88 23.93
C THR A 4 2.00 -6.58 22.70
N ALA A 5 0.77 -6.08 22.89
CA ALA A 5 -0.11 -5.69 21.79
C ALA A 5 0.48 -4.54 20.96
N ALA A 6 1.04 -3.52 21.61
CA ALA A 6 1.74 -2.41 20.94
C ALA A 6 2.97 -2.89 20.15
N THR A 7 3.70 -3.88 20.67
CA THR A 7 4.84 -4.50 19.96
C THR A 7 4.40 -5.25 18.71
N HIS A 8 3.29 -6.00 18.77
CA HIS A 8 2.75 -6.69 17.60
C HIS A 8 2.27 -5.73 16.51
N LEU A 9 1.52 -4.68 16.89
CA LEU A 9 1.08 -3.63 15.96
C LEU A 9 2.29 -2.95 15.30
N SER A 10 3.35 -2.67 16.07
CA SER A 10 4.58 -2.06 15.57
C SER A 10 5.28 -2.96 14.55
N GLN A 11 5.36 -4.27 14.80
CA GLN A 11 5.96 -5.22 13.86
C GLN A 11 5.14 -5.36 12.57
N GLU A 12 3.82 -5.42 12.68
CA GLU A 12 2.94 -5.52 11.52
C GLU A 12 2.99 -4.23 10.68
N ALA A 13 3.04 -3.07 11.33
CA ALA A 13 3.20 -1.79 10.66
C ALA A 13 4.49 -1.70 9.85
N VAL A 14 5.61 -2.16 10.41
CA VAL A 14 6.90 -2.21 9.70
C VAL A 14 6.82 -3.12 8.48
N ARG A 15 6.16 -4.29 8.59
CA ARG A 15 5.99 -5.20 7.45
C ARG A 15 5.13 -4.59 6.34
N LEU A 16 4.02 -3.94 6.71
CA LEU A 16 3.14 -3.24 5.77
C LEU A 16 3.87 -2.12 5.02
N LEU A 17 4.63 -1.29 5.74
CA LEU A 17 5.43 -0.22 5.14
C LEU A 17 6.53 -0.76 4.22
N ALA A 18 7.21 -1.84 4.61
CA ALA A 18 8.22 -2.48 3.77
C ALA A 18 7.62 -3.05 2.47
N SER A 19 6.47 -3.71 2.55
CA SER A 19 5.73 -4.18 1.37
C SER A 19 5.33 -3.02 0.46
N THR A 20 4.83 -1.94 1.04
CA THR A 20 4.45 -0.72 0.28
C THR A 20 5.65 -0.12 -0.42
N TYR A 21 6.81 -0.08 0.24
CA TYR A 21 8.02 0.42 -0.35
C TYR A 21 8.46 -0.41 -1.57
N ALA A 22 8.35 -1.74 -1.48
CA ALA A 22 8.60 -2.61 -2.63
C ALA A 22 7.64 -2.29 -3.79
N GLU A 23 6.34 -2.15 -3.53
CA GLU A 23 5.35 -1.76 -4.54
C GLU A 23 5.68 -0.40 -5.19
N LEU A 24 6.12 0.60 -4.40
CA LEU A 24 6.53 1.90 -4.93
C LEU A 24 7.71 1.77 -5.90
N VAL A 25 8.72 0.97 -5.55
CA VAL A 25 9.89 0.73 -6.40
C VAL A 25 9.49 0.00 -7.69
N GLU A 26 8.58 -0.97 -7.60
CA GLU A 26 8.01 -1.65 -8.77
C GLU A 26 7.27 -0.67 -9.68
N GLY A 27 6.43 0.19 -9.12
CA GLY A 27 5.71 1.23 -9.86
C GLY A 27 6.65 2.21 -10.58
N GLN A 28 7.73 2.61 -9.91
CA GLN A 28 8.75 3.46 -10.53
C GLN A 28 9.51 2.74 -11.65
N THR A 29 9.83 1.46 -11.45
CA THR A 29 10.52 0.65 -12.46
C THR A 29 9.62 0.45 -13.69
N ARG A 30 8.33 0.20 -13.47
CA ARG A 30 7.33 0.09 -14.54
C ARG A 30 7.19 1.38 -15.32
N GLU A 31 7.07 2.52 -14.63
CA GLU A 31 7.00 3.84 -15.28
C GLU A 31 8.20 4.08 -16.19
N LEU A 32 9.42 3.77 -15.73
CA LEU A 32 10.63 3.88 -16.55
C LEU A 32 10.60 2.94 -17.77
N GLY A 33 9.99 1.77 -17.65
CA GLY A 33 9.84 0.82 -18.75
C GLY A 33 8.84 1.26 -19.82
N LEU A 34 7.91 2.15 -19.46
CA LEU A 34 6.91 2.74 -20.37
C LEU A 34 7.36 4.12 -20.89
N ASP A 35 8.54 4.59 -20.50
CA ASP A 35 9.02 5.90 -20.88
C ASP A 35 9.14 6.00 -22.41
N PHE A 36 8.60 7.06 -22.98
CA PHE A 36 8.47 7.30 -24.43
C PHE A 36 7.64 6.27 -25.23
N ASP A 37 6.97 5.32 -24.57
CA ASP A 37 6.00 4.44 -25.21
C ASP A 37 4.66 5.18 -25.38
N LEU A 38 4.31 5.51 -26.62
CA LEU A 38 3.05 6.19 -26.96
C LEU A 38 1.87 5.22 -27.09
N ASP A 39 2.14 3.91 -27.13
CA ASP A 39 1.14 2.87 -27.28
C ASP A 39 0.76 2.23 -25.94
N HIS A 40 1.29 2.74 -24.82
CA HIS A 40 0.94 2.24 -23.48
C HIS A 40 -0.57 2.34 -23.25
N THR A 41 -1.09 1.33 -22.57
CA THR A 41 -2.53 1.23 -22.34
C THR A 41 -2.96 2.01 -21.11
N ILE A 42 -4.27 2.27 -21.00
CA ILE A 42 -4.86 2.81 -19.76
C ILE A 42 -4.55 1.86 -18.58
N THR A 43 -4.57 0.55 -18.82
CA THR A 43 -4.22 -0.45 -17.80
C THR A 43 -2.77 -0.28 -17.31
N ASP A 44 -1.83 0.04 -18.20
CA ASP A 44 -0.44 0.29 -17.82
C ASP A 44 -0.32 1.53 -16.93
N TYR A 45 -1.02 2.60 -17.29
CA TYR A 45 -1.10 3.82 -16.48
C TYR A 45 -1.73 3.56 -15.10
N GLU A 46 -2.87 2.86 -15.06
CA GLU A 46 -3.56 2.49 -13.80
C GLU A 46 -2.65 1.67 -12.88
N GLN A 47 -1.85 0.76 -13.44
CA GLN A 47 -0.87 0.00 -12.68
C GLN A 47 0.25 0.88 -12.11
N VAL A 48 0.78 1.83 -12.90
CA VAL A 48 1.82 2.78 -12.44
C VAL A 48 1.30 3.62 -11.28
N ILE A 49 0.13 4.27 -11.41
CA ILE A 49 -0.41 5.12 -10.35
C ILE A 49 -0.88 4.30 -9.13
N GLY A 50 -1.37 3.09 -9.38
CA GLY A 50 -1.75 2.14 -8.33
C GLY A 50 -0.56 1.79 -7.44
N GLN A 51 0.59 1.52 -8.06
CA GLN A 51 1.83 1.19 -7.35
C GLN A 51 2.52 2.42 -6.75
N LYS A 52 2.58 3.56 -7.46
CA LYS A 52 3.31 4.76 -7.01
C LYS A 52 2.54 5.63 -5.99
N THR A 53 1.22 5.56 -5.98
CA THR A 53 0.40 6.49 -5.19
C THR A 53 -0.68 5.77 -4.39
N ALA A 54 -1.50 4.92 -5.02
CA ALA A 54 -2.60 4.25 -4.32
C ALA A 54 -2.08 3.29 -3.23
N SER A 55 -0.96 2.63 -3.46
CA SER A 55 -0.30 1.73 -2.49
C SER A 55 -0.09 2.40 -1.13
N LEU A 56 0.44 3.61 -1.10
CA LEU A 56 0.70 4.34 0.15
C LEU A 56 -0.60 4.81 0.81
N ILE A 57 -1.62 5.17 0.02
CA ILE A 57 -2.94 5.53 0.53
C ILE A 57 -3.59 4.33 1.23
N ARG A 58 -3.59 3.15 0.60
CA ARG A 58 -4.13 1.92 1.20
C ARG A 58 -3.39 1.54 2.47
N THR A 59 -2.06 1.61 2.47
CA THR A 59 -1.27 1.30 3.65
C THR A 59 -1.58 2.27 4.78
N SER A 60 -1.72 3.57 4.48
CA SER A 60 -2.10 4.57 5.47
C SER A 60 -3.49 4.29 6.04
N ALA A 61 -4.47 3.96 5.19
CA ALA A 61 -5.83 3.61 5.62
C ALA A 61 -5.84 2.36 6.52
N ARG A 62 -5.12 1.32 6.11
CA ARG A 62 -4.99 0.07 6.88
C ARG A 62 -4.35 0.29 8.24
N LEU A 63 -3.21 0.99 8.29
CA LEU A 63 -2.52 1.30 9.54
C LEU A 63 -3.38 2.16 10.47
N GLY A 64 -4.09 3.14 9.93
CA GLY A 64 -5.03 3.97 10.68
C GLY A 64 -6.17 3.16 11.29
N ALA A 65 -6.77 2.25 10.51
CA ALA A 65 -7.84 1.37 10.97
C ALA A 65 -7.35 0.39 12.05
N MET A 66 -6.16 -0.20 11.88
CA MET A 66 -5.55 -1.06 12.90
C MET A 66 -5.21 -0.31 14.18
N ALA A 67 -4.68 0.91 14.08
CA ALA A 67 -4.36 1.74 15.25
C ALA A 67 -5.61 2.20 16.01
N ALA A 68 -6.76 2.27 15.32
CA ALA A 68 -8.07 2.55 15.92
C ALA A 68 -8.77 1.30 16.48
N ASP A 69 -8.14 0.12 16.41
CA ASP A 69 -8.72 -1.18 16.80
C ASP A 69 -10.06 -1.44 16.09
N ALA A 70 -10.15 -1.04 14.82
CA ALA A 70 -11.34 -1.23 13.99
C ALA A 70 -11.60 -2.72 13.71
N ASP A 71 -12.87 -3.07 13.50
CA ASP A 71 -13.26 -4.43 13.12
C ASP A 71 -12.52 -4.88 11.84
N PRO A 72 -12.07 -6.15 11.73
CA PRO A 72 -11.36 -6.65 10.55
C PRO A 72 -12.09 -6.37 9.23
N SER A 73 -13.43 -6.44 9.22
CA SER A 73 -14.22 -6.14 8.01
C SER A 73 -14.09 -4.68 7.57
N VAL A 74 -13.93 -3.75 8.53
CA VAL A 74 -13.68 -2.33 8.25
C VAL A 74 -12.26 -2.15 7.72
N VAL A 75 -11.26 -2.78 8.36
CA VAL A 75 -9.87 -2.75 7.90
C VAL A 75 -9.77 -3.23 6.45
N ASP A 76 -10.44 -4.33 6.11
CA ASP A 76 -10.45 -4.87 4.75
C ASP A 76 -11.18 -3.93 3.77
N ALA A 77 -12.35 -3.41 4.14
CA ALA A 77 -13.13 -2.52 3.28
C ALA A 77 -12.39 -1.22 2.94
N VAL A 78 -11.67 -0.62 3.89
CA VAL A 78 -10.89 0.61 3.64
C VAL A 78 -9.57 0.35 2.91
N THR A 79 -9.15 -0.91 2.82
CA THR A 79 -7.93 -1.32 2.10
C THR A 79 -8.24 -1.85 0.69
N ALA A 80 -9.49 -2.22 0.39
CA ALA A 80 -9.90 -2.90 -0.84
C ALA A 80 -10.03 -1.96 -2.05
N TRP A 81 -8.93 -1.34 -2.48
CA TRP A 81 -8.89 -0.46 -3.66
C TRP A 81 -7.58 -0.60 -4.44
#